data_AF-A0A3C1JL28-F1
#
_entry.id   AF-A0A3C1JL28-F1
#
_cell.length_a   1.000
_cell.length_b   1.000
_cell.length_c   1.000
_cell.angle_alpha   90.00
_cell.angle_beta   90.00
_cell.angle_gamma   90.00
#
_symmetry.space_group_name_H-M   'P 1'
#
loop_
_entity.id
_entity.type
_entity.pdbx_description
1 polymer ?
#
loop_
_entity_poly.entity_id
_entity_poly.type
_entity_poly.pdbx_seq_one_letter_code
_entity_poly.pdbx_strand_id
1 'polypeptide(L)' 'MGGAALNARMLALGLVDEVFVTIAPKIQNGRGGVTMFEGVAFPADALAHLALKSVYSHESELYLRYRTT' A
#
# COMPACT_ATOMS: atom_id res chain seq x y z
N MET A 1 -7.17 -9.37 -4.94
CA MET A 1 -6.65 -10.49 -4.12
C MET A 1 -5.15 -10.27 -3.99
N GLY A 2 -4.60 -10.33 -2.78
CA GLY A 2 -3.22 -9.97 -2.53
C GLY A 2 -2.74 -10.55 -1.20
N GLY A 3 -1.55 -10.14 -0.78
CA GLY A 3 -0.93 -10.51 0.49
C GLY A 3 0.31 -9.66 0.68
N ALA A 4 0.62 -9.29 1.91
CA ALA A 4 1.61 -8.26 2.20
C ALA A 4 2.97 -8.53 1.53
N ALA A 5 3.42 -9.79 1.51
CA ALA A 5 4.65 -10.22 0.83
C ALA A 5 4.57 -10.19 -0.71
N LEU A 6 3.42 -10.57 -1.30
CA LEU A 6 3.22 -10.52 -2.75
C LEU A 6 3.19 -9.08 -3.24
N ASN A 7 2.45 -8.21 -2.54
CA ASN A 7 2.35 -6.79 -2.85
C ASN A 7 3.74 -6.13 -2.85
N ALA A 8 4.55 -6.43 -1.83
CA ALA A 8 5.91 -5.89 -1.73
C ALA A 8 6.79 -6.34 -2.90
N ARG A 9 6.75 -7.62 -3.28
CA ARG A 9 7.54 -8.14 -4.41
C ARG A 9 7.12 -7.54 -5.75
N MET A 10 5.82 -7.42 -6.02
CA MET A 10 5.34 -6.82 -7.27
C MET A 10 5.75 -5.35 -7.38
N LEU A 11 5.66 -4.61 -6.27
CA LEU A 11 6.10 -3.21 -6.21
C LEU A 11 7.62 -3.09 -6.42
N ALA A 12 8.42 -3.98 -5.80
CA ALA A 12 9.87 -4.01 -5.97
C ALA A 12 10.30 -4.25 -7.43
N LEU A 13 9.54 -5.07 -8.15
CA LEU A 13 9.82 -5.43 -9.54
C LEU A 13 9.26 -4.41 -10.54
N GLY A 14 8.64 -3.31 -10.08
CA GLY A 14 8.04 -2.31 -10.96
C GLY A 14 6.84 -2.83 -11.75
N LEU A 15 6.17 -3.87 -11.26
CA LEU A 15 5.04 -4.54 -11.95
C LEU A 15 3.67 -4.00 -11.53
N VAL A 16 3.63 -2.92 -10.75
CA VAL A 16 2.41 -2.31 -10.23
C VAL A 16 2.27 -0.94 -10.84
N ASP A 17 1.20 -0.69 -11.59
CA ASP A 17 0.88 0.63 -12.15
C ASP A 17 0.10 1.49 -11.15
N GLU A 18 -0.82 0.89 -10.39
CA GLU A 18 -1.69 1.58 -9.45
C GLU A 18 -1.83 0.82 -8.12
N VAL A 19 -1.92 1.58 -7.03
CA VAL A 19 -2.12 1.08 -5.67
C VAL A 19 -3.43 1.65 -5.12
N PHE A 20 -4.31 0.78 -4.66
CA PHE A 20 -5.56 1.14 -4.01
C PHE A 20 -5.45 0.84 -2.51
N VAL A 21 -5.67 1.86 -1.69
CA VAL A 21 -5.55 1.79 -0.23
C VAL A 21 -6.87 2.20 0.40
N THR A 22 -7.39 1.38 1.31
CA THR A 22 -8.53 1.76 2.16
C THR A 22 -8.05 2.05 3.57
N ILE A 23 -8.38 3.24 4.08
CA ILE A 23 -8.19 3.61 5.49
C ILE A 23 -9.55 3.52 6.17
N ALA A 24 -9.71 2.54 7.06
CA ALA A 24 -10.87 2.42 7.91
C ALA A 24 -10.68 3.23 9.21
N PRO A 25 -11.76 3.67 9.88
CA PRO A 25 -11.69 4.41 11.14
C PRO A 25 -11.44 3.46 12.33
N LYS A 26 -10.37 2.65 12.25
CA LYS A 26 -10.03 1.60 13.20
C LYS A 26 -8.54 1.65 13.49
N ILE A 27 -8.17 1.49 14.76
CA ILE A 27 -6.78 1.44 15.19
C ILE A 27 -6.48 0.02 15.67
N GLN A 28 -5.48 -0.62 15.06
CA GLN A 28 -4.95 -1.90 15.49
C GLN A 28 -3.50 -1.69 15.94
N ASN A 29 -3.20 -2.12 17.16
CA ASN A 29 -1.84 -2.14 17.71
C ASN A 29 -1.52 -3.57 18.17
N GLY A 30 -0.38 -4.10 17.77
CA GLY A 30 0.05 -5.44 18.15
C GLY A 30 1.33 -5.85 17.45
N ARG A 31 2.28 -6.43 18.20
CA ARG A 31 3.45 -7.10 17.62
C ARG A 31 2.96 -8.24 16.72
N GLY A 32 3.35 -8.23 15.44
CA GLY A 32 2.92 -9.23 14.46
C GLY A 32 1.61 -8.90 13.72
N GLY A 33 1.11 -7.65 13.83
CA GLY A 33 0.04 -7.18 12.96
C GLY A 33 0.51 -7.11 11.50
N VAL A 34 -0.36 -7.57 10.58
CA VAL A 34 -0.05 -7.58 9.15
C VAL A 34 -0.13 -6.16 8.60
N THR A 35 0.96 -5.69 7.99
CA THR A 35 1.00 -4.41 7.26
C THR A 35 0.61 -4.59 5.81
N MET A 36 0.34 -3.51 5.08
CA MET A 36 -0.03 -3.58 3.66
C MET A 36 1.07 -4.16 2.76
N PHE A 37 2.32 -3.98 3.20
CA PHE A 37 3.54 -4.52 2.60
C PHE A 37 4.38 -5.17 3.70
N GLU A 38 4.91 -6.36 3.44
CA GLU A 38 5.78 -7.11 4.37
C GLU A 38 6.95 -7.72 3.61
N GLY A 39 8.02 -8.04 4.34
CA GLY A 39 9.21 -8.68 3.81
C GLY A 39 10.45 -7.82 4.00
N VAL A 40 11.44 -8.00 3.13
CA VAL A 40 12.69 -7.24 3.15
C VAL A 40 12.38 -5.79 2.79
N ALA A 41 12.93 -4.85 3.58
CA ALA A 41 12.80 -3.43 3.29
C ALA A 41 13.36 -3.11 1.91
N PHE A 42 12.69 -2.23 1.16
CA PHE A 42 13.24 -1.72 -0.09
C PHE A 42 14.59 -1.04 0.20
N PRO A 43 15.64 -1.27 -0.59
CA PRO A 43 16.84 -0.47 -0.51
C PRO A 43 16.49 1.00 -0.80
N ALA A 44 17.27 1.94 -0.24
CA ALA A 44 16.89 3.36 -0.20
C ALA A 44 16.69 3.99 -1.60
N ASP A 45 17.32 3.42 -2.62
CA ASP A 45 17.23 3.76 -4.04
C ASP A 45 16.07 3.07 -4.78
N ALA A 46 15.38 2.11 -4.14
CA ALA A 46 14.23 1.38 -4.68
C ALA A 46 12.90 1.77 -4.02
N LEU A 47 12.84 2.94 -3.37
CA LEU A 47 11.60 3.49 -2.85
C LEU A 47 10.64 3.77 -4.01
N ALA A 48 9.50 3.07 -4.03
CA ALA A 48 8.47 3.33 -5.02
C ALA A 48 7.85 4.71 -4.78
N HIS A 49 7.99 5.60 -5.75
CA HIS A 49 7.36 6.91 -5.74
C HIS A 49 5.90 6.77 -6.18
N LEU A 50 4.99 7.38 -5.42
CA LEU A 50 3.55 7.29 -5.63
C LEU A 50 2.94 8.67 -5.81
N ALA A 51 2.16 8.84 -6.88
CA ALA A 51 1.36 10.03 -7.13
C ALA A 51 -0.10 9.76 -6.74
N LEU A 52 -0.63 10.54 -5.80
CA LEU A 52 -2.05 10.48 -5.43
C LEU A 52 -2.93 10.89 -6.62
N LYS A 53 -3.87 10.03 -7.01
CA LYS A 53 -4.78 10.24 -8.13
C LYS A 53 -6.19 10.61 -7.67
N SER A 54 -6.68 10.02 -6.59
CA SER A 54 -8.00 10.34 -6.04
C SER A 54 -8.11 9.93 -4.58
N VAL A 55 -8.98 10.65 -3.86
CA VAL A 55 -9.47 10.30 -2.53
C VAL A 55 -10.99 10.30 -2.60
N TYR A 56 -11.61 9.21 -2.19
CA TYR A 56 -13.05 9.07 -2.08
C TYR A 56 -13.41 8.70 -0.64
N SER A 57 -14.43 9.35 -0.07
CA SER A 57 -14.91 9.06 1.27
C SER A 57 -16.30 8.45 1.20
N HIS A 58 -16.49 7.35 1.92
CA HIS A 58 -17.77 6.66 2.02
C HIS A 58 -17.84 5.89 3.34
N GLU A 59 -18.95 6.02 4.05
CA GLU A 59 -19.20 5.32 5.33
C GLU A 59 -18.05 5.41 6.35
N SER A 60 -17.45 6.61 6.48
CA SER A 60 -16.29 6.89 7.35
C SER A 60 -14.98 6.21 6.95
N GLU A 61 -14.92 5.55 5.80
CA GLU A 61 -13.68 5.05 5.20
C GLU A 61 -13.16 6.02 4.14
N LEU A 62 -11.84 5.96 3.91
CA LEU A 62 -11.16 6.66 2.82
C LEU A 62 -10.60 5.64 1.84
N TYR A 63 -10.93 5.82 0.56
CA TYR A 63 -10.44 5.04 -0.55
C TYR A 63 -9.47 5.91 -1.36
N LEU A 64 -8.19 5.55 -1.32
CA LEU A 64 -7.11 6.27 -1.98
C LEU A 64 -6.66 5.47 -3.20
N ARG A 65 -6.42 6.18 -4.30
CA ARG A 65 -5.81 5.63 -5.51
C ARG A 65 -4.51 6.34 -5.78
N TYR A 66 -3.44 5.57 -5.89
CA TYR A 66 -2.11 6.05 -6.24
C TYR A 66 -1.66 5.44 -7.56
N ARG A 67 -0.82 6.16 -8.30
CA ARG A 67 -0.09 5.66 -9.46
C ARG A 67 1.39 5.62 -9.15
N THR A 68 2.08 4.56 -9.54
CA THR A 68 3.55 4.47 -9.46
C THR A 68 4.19 5.40 -10.49
N THR A 69 5.31 6.01 -10.14
CA THR A 69 6.08 6.94 -10.99
C THR A 69 7.50 6.47 -11.18
#